data_AF-A0A8X8LCH3-F1
#
_entry.id   AF-A0A8X8LCH3-F1
#
_cell.length_a   1.000
_cell.length_b   1.000
_cell.length_c   1.000
_cell.angle_alpha   90.00
_cell.angle_beta   90.00
_cell.angle_gamma   90.00
#
_symmetry.space_group_name_H-M   'P 1'
#
loop_
_entity.id
_entity.type
_entity.pdbx_description
1 polymer ?
#
loop_
_entity_poly.entity_id
_entity_poly.type
_entity_poly.pdbx_seq_one_letter_code
_entity_poly.pdbx_strand_id
1 'polypeptide(L)' 'MGILRQLAEYLYIKKRDPKEPLTKWMKYMHGMNRISLIMFIIVLIIAIFKLLILPLLRH' A
#
# COMPACT_ATOMS: atom_id res chain seq x y z
N MET A 1 20.19 4.84 -5.18
CA MET A 1 18.74 4.73 -4.89
C MET A 1 18.05 4.21 -6.15
N GLY A 2 17.75 2.91 -6.23
CA GLY A 2 17.04 2.35 -7.38
C GLY A 2 15.54 2.34 -7.14
N ILE A 3 14.74 2.67 -8.15
CA ILE A 3 13.26 2.66 -8.11
C ILE A 3 12.73 1.33 -7.57
N LEU A 4 13.36 0.21 -7.97
CA LEU A 4 13.03 -1.14 -7.51
C LEU A 4 13.22 -1.34 -5.99
N ARG A 5 14.22 -0.67 -5.40
CA ARG A 5 14.49 -0.75 -3.96
C ARG A 5 13.44 0.04 -3.17
N GLN A 6 13.01 1.19 -3.68
CA GLN A 6 11.91 1.97 -3.08
C GLN A 6 10.59 1.20 -3.14
N LEU A 7 10.29 0.54 -4.27
CA LEU A 7 9.10 -0.32 -4.39
C LEU A 7 9.15 -1.52 -3.44
N ALA A 8 10.30 -2.17 -3.27
CA ALA A 8 10.45 -3.30 -2.35
C ALA A 8 10.36 -2.89 -0.86
N GLU A 9 10.86 -1.70 -0.52
CA GLU A 9 10.69 -1.08 0.80
C GLU A 9 9.23 -0.66 1.05
N TYR A 10 8.53 -0.24 -0.01
CA TYR A 10 7.10 0.09 0.03
C TYR A 10 6.23 -1.17 0.20
N LEU A 11 6.53 -2.27 -0.50
CA LEU A 11 5.77 -3.51 -0.39
C LEU A 11 6.17 -4.39 0.81
N TYR A 12 7.04 -3.90 1.70
CA TYR A 12 7.57 -4.64 2.86
C TYR A 12 8.35 -5.92 2.53
N ILE A 13 8.69 -6.14 1.26
CA ILE A 13 9.31 -7.38 0.78
C ILE A 13 10.77 -7.48 1.25
N LYS A 14 11.43 -6.34 1.50
CA LYS A 14 12.86 -6.30 1.82
C LYS A 14 13.11 -5.99 3.30
N LYS A 15 13.86 -6.88 3.95
CA LYS A 15 14.40 -6.66 5.30
C LYS A 15 15.39 -5.49 5.26
N ARG A 16 15.22 -4.54 6.18
CA ARG A 16 16.00 -3.30 6.27
C ARG A 16 17.50 -3.57 6.38
N ASP A 17 18.31 -2.71 5.78
CA ASP A 17 19.77 -2.73 5.90
C ASP A 17 20.17 -2.35 7.35
N PRO A 18 20.93 -3.20 8.06
CA PRO A 18 21.32 -2.95 9.45
C PRO A 18 22.24 -1.73 9.63
N LYS A 19 22.82 -1.18 8.57
CA LYS A 19 23.70 0.00 8.64
C LYS A 19 22.97 1.33 8.51
N GLU A 20 21.68 1.32 8.19
CA GLU A 20 20.93 2.56 7.97
C GLU A 20 20.54 3.24 9.29
N PRO A 21 20.58 4.58 9.39
CA PRO A 21 20.19 5.29 10.61
C PRO A 21 18.70 5.11 10.91
N LEU A 22 18.36 4.79 12.15
CA LEU A 22 16.99 4.67 12.66
C LEU A 22 16.40 6.08 12.86
N THR A 23 15.89 6.70 11.81
CA THR A 23 15.21 8.00 11.92
C THR A 23 13.72 7.81 12.19
N LYS A 24 13.14 8.67 13.04
CA LYS A 24 11.69 8.69 13.32
C LYS A 24 10.86 8.90 12.03
N TRP A 25 11.40 9.67 11.09
CA TRP A 25 10.81 9.93 9.77
C TRP A 25 10.52 8.67 8.95
N MET A 26 11.33 7.62 9.10
CA MET A 26 11.12 6.36 8.41
C MET A 26 9.86 5.63 8.91
N LYS A 27 9.58 5.71 10.22
CA LYS A 27 8.34 5.16 10.79
C LYS A 27 7.10 5.88 10.25
N TYR A 28 7.19 7.19 10.03
CA TYR A 28 6.13 7.98 9.41
C TYR A 28 5.95 7.65 7.92
N MET A 29 7.04 7.55 7.15
CA MET A 29 6.97 7.08 5.75
C MET A 29 6.28 5.73 5.63
N HIS A 30 6.64 4.81 6.53
CA HIS A 30 6.04 3.50 6.56
C HIS A 30 4.55 3.56 6.96
N GLY A 31 4.20 4.38 7.96
CA GLY A 31 2.81 4.59 8.36
C GLY A 31 1.92 5.14 7.25
N MET A 32 2.41 6.14 6.50
CA MET A 32 1.69 6.70 5.35
C MET A 32 1.41 5.65 4.28
N ASN A 33 2.38 4.77 4.01
CA ASN A 33 2.24 3.69 3.05
C ASN A 33 1.17 2.65 3.46
N ARG A 34 1.08 2.32 4.75
CA ARG A 34 -0.02 1.46 5.26
C ARG A 34 -1.38 2.10 5.04
N ILE A 35 -1.49 3.41 5.29
CA ILE A 35 -2.74 4.15 5.12
C ILE A 35 -3.14 4.17 3.64
N SER A 36 -2.21 4.43 2.73
CA SER A 36 -2.51 4.41 1.28
C SER A 36 -2.94 3.02 0.80
N LEU A 37 -2.35 1.94 1.32
CA LEU A 37 -2.75 0.58 0.96
C LEU A 37 -4.16 0.24 1.47
N ILE A 38 -4.49 0.65 2.71
CA ILE A 38 -5.82 0.46 3.28
C ILE A 38 -6.87 1.22 2.45
N MET A 39 -6.60 2.49 2.13
CA MET A 39 -7.50 3.30 1.30
C MET A 39 -7.68 2.70 -0.11
N PHE A 40 -6.59 2.21 -0.71
CA PHE A 40 -6.65 1.52 -2.00
C PHE A 40 -7.57 0.29 -1.95
N ILE A 41 -7.44 -0.56 -0.93
CA ILE A 41 -8.27 -1.76 -0.76
C ILE A 41 -9.74 -1.38 -0.57
N ILE A 42 -10.04 -0.35 0.24
CA ILE A 42 -11.42 0.13 0.45
C ILE A 42 -12.04 0.56 -0.89
N VAL A 43 -11.33 1.38 -1.66
CA VAL A 43 -11.80 1.84 -2.98
C VAL A 43 -11.97 0.66 -3.94
N LEU A 44 -11.04 -0.30 -3.93
CA LEU A 44 -11.12 -1.48 -4.77
C LEU A 44 -12.36 -2.33 -4.45
N ILE A 45 -12.68 -2.53 -3.17
CA ILE A 45 -13.89 -3.23 -2.74
C ILE A 45 -15.14 -2.49 -3.23
N ILE A 46 -15.20 -1.17 -3.01
CA ILE A 46 -16.34 -0.33 -3.46
C ILE A 46 -16.51 -0.41 -4.98
N ALA A 47 -15.41 -0.33 -5.73
CA ALA A 47 -15.42 -0.41 -7.18
C ALA A 47 -15.95 -1.77 -7.66
N ILE A 48 -15.47 -2.88 -7.10
CA ILE A 48 -15.96 -4.23 -7.41
C ILE A 48 -17.46 -4.35 -7.09
N PHE A 49 -17.90 -3.89 -5.93
CA PHE A 49 -19.31 -3.92 -5.54
C PHE A 49 -20.19 -3.12 -6.51
N LYS A 50 -19.78 -1.92 -6.89
CA LYS A 50 -20.57 -1.05 -7.77
C LYS A 50 -20.54 -1.46 -9.24
N LEU A 51 -19.39 -1.89 -9.74
CA LEU A 51 -19.19 -2.14 -11.17
C LEU A 51 -19.49 -3.58 -11.57
N LEU A 52 -19.31 -4.54 -10.67
CA LEU A 52 -19.53 -5.96 -10.98
C LEU A 52 -20.80 -6.47 -10.28
N ILE A 53 -20.90 -6.33 -8.96
CA ILE A 53 -21.98 -6.97 -8.19
C ILE A 53 -23.32 -6.26 -8.39
N LEU A 54 -23.36 -4.93 -8.29
CA LEU A 54 -24.60 -4.15 -8.41
C LEU A 54 -25.32 -4.33 -9.76
N PRO A 55 -24.65 -4.30 -10.93
CA PRO A 55 -25.34 -4.57 -12.21
C PRO A 55 -25.79 -6.03 -12.35
N LEU A 56 -25.07 -6.98 -11.77
CA LEU A 56 -25.47 -8.39 -11.73
C LEU A 56 -26.75 -8.63 -10.90
N LEU A 57 -26.99 -7.83 -9.87
CA LEU A 57 -28.19 -7.91 -9.02
C LEU A 57 -29.40 -7.12 -9.55
N ARG A 58 -29.20 -6.29 -10.57
CA ARG A 58 -30.23 -5.38 -11.12
C ARG A 58 -30.84 -5.89 -12.43
N HIS A 59 -30.46 -7.10 -12.85
CA HIS A 59 -31.04 -7.89 -13.93
C HIS A 59 -32.00 -8.93 -13.36
#